data_AF-A0A1X7QZN8-F1
#
_entry.id   AF-A0A1X7QZN8-F1
#
_cell.length_a   1.000
_cell.length_b   1.000
_cell.length_c   1.000
_cell.angle_alpha   90.00
_cell.angle_beta   90.00
_cell.angle_gamma   90.00
#
_symmetry.space_group_name_H-M   'P 1'
#
loop_
_entity.id
_entity.type
_entity.pdbx_description
1 polymer ?
#
loop_
_entity_poly.entity_id
_entity_poly.type
_entity_poly.pdbx_seq_one_letter_code
_entity_poly.pdbx_strand_id
1 'polypeptide(L)'
;MLSYRISLFGFKNLKPVARISPIRSFHRGPIWSKQAKFNYSKQQPVLQSSVANVSKKLFKYSMLAMLGITGYFTYITYLELHPRKQLPQSTTFKDGSPRKRLVILGTGWGAVSLLKKLDTTEYNVVVVSPRNYFLFTPLLTSTPVGTIDLKSIMEPIRHILKRKKGEVVYLEANATDIDPTKKNIKIMDNNNNETRTLPYDYLVMCVGAESTTFHIPGVRENAIFIKEAYDSTRMKEKILNNIERAAFLEMDDPKRKQLLTFVVVGGGPTGVEMAAELQDYVNESLSTWMPEISKDIQVKLVEGLPNILNMFDKNLIEYTQAFIKKSKIDLKLNTFVKGVDPNIITVEVNKEKQEIPYGVLIWATGIQPRDITRKLAQILPEIQTDRRGLLINEKLQLLGAESSIYAIGDCTFHGGLAPTAQVAHQEGLYLANIFKQLHKLDQLDWKSQLPSTTEKQLTDIKKKQDHIINNKMPNFEYNYKGTLAYIGSERAIAELKIAGKDYQLRGSPFAFLFWKIVYLSMCVSIRNTLMVSMDWFKFYFFGRNSI
;
A
#
# COMPACT_ATOMS: atom_id res chain seq x y z
N MET A 1 12.79 -4.27 -2.67
CA MET A 1 12.72 -5.65 -3.21
C MET A 1 12.90 -5.73 -4.73
N LEU A 2 12.41 -4.77 -5.52
CA LEU A 2 12.56 -4.77 -6.99
C LEU A 2 14.04 -4.78 -7.45
N SER A 3 14.91 -3.93 -6.88
CA SER A 3 16.35 -3.91 -7.25
C SER A 3 17.12 -5.18 -6.88
N TYR A 4 16.68 -5.95 -5.88
CA TYR A 4 17.32 -7.22 -5.48
C TYR A 4 16.76 -8.43 -6.25
N ARG A 5 15.61 -8.29 -6.92
CA ARG A 5 15.01 -9.35 -7.75
C ARG A 5 15.19 -9.12 -9.26
N ILE A 6 15.46 -7.89 -9.70
CA ILE A 6 15.76 -7.56 -11.10
C ILE A 6 17.19 -7.94 -11.48
N SER A 7 18.13 -8.05 -10.53
CA SER A 7 19.53 -8.44 -10.85
C SER A 7 19.69 -9.87 -11.38
N LEU A 8 18.62 -10.68 -11.35
CA LEU A 8 18.59 -12.05 -11.91
C LEU A 8 18.20 -12.10 -13.39
N PHE A 9 17.69 -11.02 -13.98
CA PHE A 9 17.35 -10.95 -15.40
C PHE A 9 18.37 -10.09 -16.13
N GLY A 10 19.48 -10.72 -16.51
CA GLY A 10 20.57 -10.10 -17.27
C GLY A 10 20.11 -9.54 -18.62
N PHE A 11 19.74 -8.26 -18.64
CA PHE A 11 19.69 -7.43 -19.83
C PHE A 11 20.87 -6.44 -19.79
N LYS A 12 22.05 -6.94 -20.11
CA LYS A 12 23.16 -6.10 -20.60
C LYS A 12 23.46 -6.59 -22.01
N ASN A 13 23.35 -5.68 -22.98
CA ASN A 13 23.69 -5.81 -24.41
C ASN A 13 22.52 -6.15 -25.35
N LEU A 14 21.75 -5.13 -25.72
CA LEU A 14 21.13 -5.07 -27.05
C LEU A 14 21.65 -3.82 -27.76
N LYS A 15 22.38 -4.01 -28.86
CA LYS A 15 22.87 -2.95 -29.76
C LYS A 15 21.73 -2.46 -30.67
N PRO A 16 21.73 -1.18 -31.10
CA PRO A 16 20.66 -0.61 -31.92
C PRO A 16 20.75 -1.07 -33.38
N VAL A 17 19.62 -1.46 -33.97
CA VAL A 17 19.48 -1.74 -35.40
C VAL A 17 19.11 -0.45 -36.14
N ALA A 18 19.76 -0.25 -37.29
CA ALA A 18 19.82 0.99 -38.05
C ALA A 18 18.54 1.34 -38.84
N ARG A 19 18.40 2.65 -39.09
CA ARG A 19 17.43 3.32 -39.99
C ARG A 19 17.48 2.79 -41.42
N ILE A 20 16.32 2.74 -42.08
CA ILE A 20 16.21 2.66 -43.55
C ILE A 20 15.36 3.85 -44.02
N SER A 21 15.84 4.55 -45.05
CA SER A 21 15.15 5.57 -45.83
C SER A 21 15.15 5.19 -47.33
N PRO A 22 14.27 5.76 -48.17
CA PRO A 22 13.59 5.05 -49.26
C PRO A 22 14.06 5.42 -50.68
N ILE A 23 13.85 4.54 -51.68
CA ILE A 23 13.92 4.91 -53.11
C ILE A 23 12.82 4.22 -53.98
N ARG A 24 12.17 5.10 -54.74
CA ARG A 24 11.28 5.10 -55.91
C ARG A 24 11.12 3.89 -56.88
N SER A 25 9.84 3.69 -57.23
CA SER A 25 9.15 3.51 -58.54
C SER A 25 9.78 2.74 -59.72
N PHE A 26 9.00 1.85 -60.35
CA PHE A 26 8.71 1.88 -61.80
C PHE A 26 7.45 1.05 -62.15
N HIS A 27 6.70 1.51 -63.15
CA HIS A 27 5.47 0.92 -63.73
C HIS A 27 5.76 0.47 -65.17
N ARG A 28 5.13 -0.64 -65.61
CA ARG A 28 4.47 -0.92 -66.92
C ARG A 28 4.46 -2.45 -67.22
N GLY A 29 3.29 -3.01 -67.54
CA GLY A 29 3.11 -4.38 -68.07
C GLY A 29 3.19 -4.43 -69.61
N PRO A 30 2.51 -5.36 -70.33
CA PRO A 30 2.18 -6.76 -70.02
C PRO A 30 2.46 -7.74 -71.21
N ILE A 31 2.07 -9.02 -71.06
CA ILE A 31 1.65 -10.02 -72.09
C ILE A 31 2.67 -11.04 -72.72
N TRP A 32 2.42 -12.31 -72.34
CA TRP A 32 2.39 -13.60 -73.08
C TRP A 32 3.64 -14.44 -73.45
N SER A 33 3.61 -15.66 -72.88
CA SER A 33 3.93 -17.00 -73.39
C SER A 33 5.28 -17.28 -74.05
N LYS A 34 6.08 -18.13 -73.38
CA LYS A 34 6.72 -19.30 -74.02
C LYS A 34 7.14 -20.33 -72.96
N GLN A 35 6.75 -21.57 -73.23
CA GLN A 35 7.08 -22.77 -72.44
C GLN A 35 8.60 -23.01 -72.45
N ALA A 36 9.17 -23.20 -71.26
CA ALA A 36 10.44 -23.89 -71.09
C ALA A 36 10.33 -24.82 -69.89
N LYS A 37 10.36 -26.13 -70.18
CA LYS A 37 10.42 -27.21 -69.20
C LYS A 37 11.71 -27.05 -68.38
N PHE A 38 11.58 -26.80 -67.07
CA PHE A 38 12.69 -26.89 -66.14
C PHE A 38 12.35 -27.87 -65.02
N ASN A 39 13.35 -28.69 -64.71
CA ASN A 39 13.33 -29.89 -63.88
C ASN A 39 12.65 -29.70 -62.51
N TYR A 40 11.82 -30.68 -62.16
CA TYR A 40 11.39 -30.92 -60.79
C TYR A 40 12.61 -31.25 -59.91
N SER A 41 13.12 -30.25 -59.19
CA SER A 41 13.77 -30.48 -57.90
C SER A 41 12.78 -30.07 -56.82
N LYS A 42 12.33 -31.05 -56.01
CA LYS A 42 11.59 -30.78 -54.77
C LYS A 42 12.54 -30.10 -53.79
N GLN A 43 12.64 -28.77 -53.84
CA GLN A 43 13.03 -28.02 -52.65
C GLN A 43 11.83 -28.01 -51.70
N GLN A 44 11.83 -28.94 -50.74
CA GLN A 44 10.97 -28.85 -49.56
C GLN A 44 11.26 -27.53 -48.81
N PRO A 45 10.26 -26.88 -48.20
CA PRO A 45 10.48 -25.65 -47.46
C PRO A 45 11.27 -25.94 -46.17
N VAL A 46 12.57 -25.62 -46.16
CA VAL A 46 13.47 -25.76 -44.99
C VAL A 46 13.08 -24.82 -43.82
N LEU A 47 12.06 -23.98 -43.99
CA LEU A 47 11.59 -23.04 -42.95
C LEU A 47 10.72 -23.67 -41.85
N GLN A 48 10.15 -24.87 -42.03
CA GLN A 48 9.28 -25.48 -41.01
C GLN A 48 10.04 -26.17 -39.84
N SER A 49 11.26 -26.68 -40.07
CA SER A 49 12.01 -27.44 -39.04
C SER A 49 12.65 -26.54 -37.98
N SER A 50 13.08 -25.33 -38.36
CA SER A 50 13.68 -24.35 -37.45
C SER A 50 12.66 -23.81 -36.44
N VAL A 51 11.46 -23.45 -36.90
CA VAL A 51 10.39 -22.93 -36.04
C VAL A 51 9.90 -24.00 -35.05
N ALA A 52 9.76 -25.26 -35.48
CA ALA A 52 9.38 -26.36 -34.60
C ALA A 52 10.44 -26.67 -33.52
N ASN A 53 11.72 -26.57 -33.86
CA ASN A 53 12.81 -26.78 -32.90
C ASN A 53 12.95 -25.60 -31.92
N VAL A 54 12.71 -24.38 -32.37
CA VAL A 54 12.65 -23.18 -31.51
C VAL A 54 11.45 -23.27 -30.57
N SER A 55 10.27 -23.71 -31.05
CA SER A 55 9.07 -23.88 -30.21
C SER A 55 9.26 -24.98 -29.16
N LYS A 56 9.87 -26.13 -29.52
CA LYS A 56 10.20 -27.20 -28.56
C LYS A 56 11.20 -26.75 -27.49
N LYS A 57 12.22 -25.98 -27.87
CA LYS A 57 13.17 -25.39 -26.92
C LYS A 57 12.48 -24.38 -25.99
N LEU A 58 11.70 -23.46 -26.55
CA LEU A 58 10.89 -22.50 -25.78
C LEU A 58 9.96 -23.22 -24.79
N PHE A 59 9.26 -24.27 -25.23
CA PHE A 59 8.40 -25.08 -24.37
C PHE A 59 9.19 -25.76 -23.25
N LYS A 60 10.33 -26.40 -23.56
CA LYS A 60 11.19 -27.04 -22.56
C LYS A 60 11.72 -26.04 -21.53
N TYR A 61 12.20 -24.87 -21.96
CA TYR A 61 12.65 -23.82 -21.04
C TYR A 61 11.50 -23.25 -20.21
N SER A 62 10.32 -23.09 -20.79
CA SER A 62 9.12 -22.64 -20.07
C SER A 62 8.68 -23.65 -19.00
N MET A 63 8.74 -24.95 -19.33
CA MET A 63 8.41 -26.03 -18.38
C MET A 63 9.44 -26.11 -17.24
N LEU A 64 10.74 -25.99 -17.55
CA LEU A 64 11.80 -25.93 -16.53
C LEU A 64 11.64 -24.70 -15.62
N ALA A 65 11.32 -23.54 -16.20
CA ALA A 65 11.04 -22.33 -15.43
C ALA A 65 9.82 -22.52 -14.52
N MET A 66 8.74 -23.12 -15.04
CA MET A 66 7.53 -23.41 -14.25
C MET A 66 7.84 -24.37 -13.09
N LEU A 67 8.62 -25.43 -13.31
CA LEU A 67 9.04 -26.35 -12.25
C LEU A 67 9.92 -25.65 -11.21
N GLY A 68 10.87 -24.82 -11.64
CA GLY A 68 11.72 -24.04 -10.74
C GLY A 68 10.93 -23.04 -9.90
N ILE A 69 9.98 -22.32 -10.52
CA ILE A 69 9.06 -21.41 -9.83
C ILE A 69 8.23 -22.20 -8.83
N THR A 70 7.59 -23.29 -9.26
CA THR A 70 6.75 -24.12 -8.39
C THR A 70 7.55 -24.66 -7.21
N GLY A 71 8.74 -25.23 -7.44
CA GLY A 71 9.62 -25.72 -6.39
C GLY A 71 10.04 -24.62 -5.41
N TYR A 72 10.38 -23.43 -5.91
CA TYR A 72 10.70 -22.27 -5.06
C TYR A 72 9.50 -21.83 -4.21
N PHE A 73 8.32 -21.71 -4.81
CA PHE A 73 7.09 -21.32 -4.10
C PHE A 73 6.70 -22.37 -3.05
N THR A 74 6.78 -23.66 -3.37
CA THR A 74 6.56 -24.76 -2.42
C THR A 74 7.54 -24.68 -1.25
N TYR A 75 8.83 -24.46 -1.53
CA TYR A 75 9.86 -24.34 -0.49
C TYR A 75 9.62 -23.14 0.44
N ILE A 76 9.33 -21.96 -0.12
CA ILE A 76 9.03 -20.77 0.69
C ILE A 76 7.74 -20.96 1.51
N THR A 77 6.71 -21.56 0.91
CA THR A 77 5.46 -21.88 1.62
C THR A 77 5.71 -22.83 2.78
N TYR A 78 6.52 -23.87 2.57
CA TYR A 78 6.94 -24.79 3.64
C TYR A 78 7.63 -24.06 4.80
N LEU A 79 8.56 -23.14 4.49
CA LEU A 79 9.23 -22.32 5.50
C LEU A 79 8.28 -21.38 6.25
N GLU A 80 7.26 -20.84 5.58
CA GLU A 80 6.25 -20.00 6.23
C GLU A 80 5.31 -20.78 7.15
N LEU A 81 5.01 -22.04 6.80
CA LEU A 81 4.15 -22.93 7.59
C LEU A 81 4.88 -23.56 8.79
N HIS A 82 6.19 -23.77 8.69
CA HIS A 82 7.02 -24.40 9.73
C HIS A 82 8.10 -23.43 10.25
N PRO A 83 7.71 -22.35 10.96
CA PRO A 83 8.67 -21.44 11.55
C PRO A 83 9.51 -22.13 12.62
N ARG A 84 10.77 -21.71 12.77
CA ARG A 84 11.63 -22.18 13.86
C ARG A 84 11.08 -21.73 15.21
N LYS A 85 11.33 -22.51 16.27
CA LYS A 85 11.02 -22.11 17.65
C LYS A 85 11.76 -20.81 17.97
N GLN A 86 11.04 -19.85 18.55
CA GLN A 86 11.59 -18.53 18.87
C GLN A 86 12.47 -18.60 20.11
N LEU A 87 13.54 -17.79 20.14
CA LEU A 87 14.33 -17.59 21.34
C LEU A 87 13.52 -16.75 22.34
N PRO A 88 13.26 -17.25 23.56
CA PRO A 88 12.47 -16.51 24.54
C PRO A 88 13.16 -15.19 24.92
N GLN A 89 12.36 -14.22 25.35
CA GLN A 89 12.87 -12.97 25.87
C GLN A 89 13.66 -13.19 27.18
N SER A 90 14.70 -12.39 27.37
CA SER A 90 15.57 -12.45 28.55
C SER A 90 16.05 -11.05 28.91
N THR A 91 16.26 -10.78 30.19
CA THR A 91 16.74 -9.47 30.65
C THR A 91 18.19 -9.18 30.22
N THR A 92 18.99 -10.23 30.03
CA THR A 92 20.39 -10.14 29.60
C THR A 92 20.72 -11.11 28.46
N PHE A 93 21.83 -10.84 27.76
CA PHE A 93 22.45 -11.78 26.82
C PHE A 93 23.34 -12.78 27.55
N LYS A 94 23.87 -13.78 26.81
CA LYS A 94 24.75 -14.83 27.36
C LYS A 94 26.04 -14.28 27.97
N ASP A 95 26.51 -13.12 27.52
CA ASP A 95 27.70 -12.44 28.04
C ASP A 95 27.40 -11.53 29.25
N GLY A 96 26.17 -11.53 29.75
CA GLY A 96 25.73 -10.72 30.88
C GLY A 96 25.30 -9.30 30.52
N SER A 97 25.49 -8.85 29.27
CA SER A 97 25.05 -7.53 28.84
C SER A 97 23.51 -7.39 28.88
N PRO A 98 22.96 -6.21 29.20
CA PRO A 98 21.52 -6.01 29.25
C PRO A 98 20.90 -6.09 27.85
N ARG A 99 19.73 -6.72 27.75
CA ARG A 99 18.92 -6.76 26.53
C ARG A 99 17.82 -5.72 26.61
N LYS A 100 18.00 -4.65 25.83
CA LYS A 100 17.05 -3.54 25.76
C LYS A 100 15.69 -3.96 25.23
N ARG A 101 14.64 -3.31 25.74
CA ARG A 101 13.25 -3.48 25.32
C ARG A 101 12.89 -2.47 24.23
N LEU A 102 12.43 -3.00 23.10
CA LEU A 102 11.95 -2.23 21.96
C LEU A 102 10.43 -2.36 21.88
N VAL A 103 9.71 -1.28 22.15
CA VAL A 103 8.26 -1.22 22.00
C VAL A 103 7.89 -0.60 20.67
N ILE A 104 7.02 -1.26 19.90
CA ILE A 104 6.53 -0.79 18.60
C ILE A 104 5.02 -0.58 18.70
N LEU A 105 4.56 0.65 18.44
CA LEU A 105 3.14 1.00 18.49
C LEU A 105 2.53 1.01 17.08
N GLY A 106 1.66 0.04 16.81
CA GLY A 106 0.95 -0.13 15.55
C GLY A 106 1.27 -1.44 14.82
N THR A 107 0.38 -1.81 13.90
CA THR A 107 0.49 -3.01 13.04
C THR A 107 0.29 -2.66 11.56
N GLY A 108 0.63 -1.44 11.18
CA GLY A 108 0.53 -0.93 9.81
C GLY A 108 1.80 -1.12 8.98
N TRP A 109 1.89 -0.37 7.88
CA TRP A 109 3.00 -0.41 6.93
C TRP A 109 4.38 -0.17 7.57
N GLY A 110 4.52 0.85 8.41
CA GLY A 110 5.77 1.15 9.11
C GLY A 110 6.19 -0.01 10.04
N ALA A 111 5.28 -0.44 10.92
CA ALA A 111 5.51 -1.53 11.88
C ALA A 111 5.96 -2.82 11.20
N VAL A 112 5.19 -3.29 10.20
CA VAL A 112 5.49 -4.55 9.52
C VAL A 112 6.78 -4.46 8.70
N SER A 113 7.06 -3.31 8.09
CA SER A 113 8.29 -3.11 7.33
C SER A 113 9.53 -3.15 8.23
N LEU A 114 9.46 -2.51 9.41
CA LEU A 114 10.47 -2.62 10.45
C LEU A 114 10.62 -4.07 10.92
N LEU A 115 9.53 -4.71 11.37
CA LEU A 115 9.54 -6.07 11.90
C LEU A 115 10.06 -7.10 10.89
N LYS A 116 9.80 -6.95 9.59
CA LYS A 116 10.32 -7.85 8.55
C LYS A 116 11.85 -7.87 8.51
N LYS A 117 12.51 -6.73 8.74
CA LYS A 117 13.97 -6.59 8.61
C LYS A 117 14.72 -6.57 9.94
N LEU A 118 14.09 -6.17 11.03
CA LEU A 118 14.65 -6.10 12.39
C LEU A 118 15.16 -7.47 12.85
N ASP A 119 16.34 -7.54 13.46
CA ASP A 119 16.77 -8.75 14.16
C ASP A 119 16.22 -8.78 15.59
N THR A 120 15.17 -9.57 15.80
CA THR A 120 14.47 -9.68 17.08
C THR A 120 15.28 -10.40 18.15
N THR A 121 16.43 -10.99 17.83
CA THR A 121 17.30 -11.58 18.86
C THR A 121 18.12 -10.53 19.60
N GLU A 122 18.23 -9.31 19.04
CA GLU A 122 18.99 -8.18 19.61
C GLU A 122 18.19 -7.38 20.65
N TYR A 123 16.87 -7.63 20.78
CA TYR A 123 15.97 -6.85 21.63
C TYR A 123 14.86 -7.71 22.25
N ASN A 124 14.32 -7.26 23.38
CA ASN A 124 13.03 -7.73 23.88
C ASN A 124 11.93 -6.93 23.18
N VAL A 125 11.35 -7.49 22.12
CA VAL A 125 10.42 -6.76 21.26
C VAL A 125 8.98 -6.95 21.74
N VAL A 126 8.29 -5.83 21.95
CA VAL A 126 6.85 -5.81 22.27
C VAL A 126 6.13 -4.98 21.22
N VAL A 127 5.11 -5.55 20.58
CA VAL A 127 4.24 -4.86 19.63
C VAL A 127 2.91 -4.61 20.31
N VAL A 128 2.46 -3.35 20.33
CA VAL A 128 1.15 -2.97 20.87
C VAL A 128 0.32 -2.36 19.76
N SER A 129 -0.87 -2.90 19.52
CA SER A 129 -1.82 -2.34 18.56
C SER A 129 -3.21 -2.86 18.87
N PRO A 130 -4.26 -2.03 18.75
CA PRO A 130 -5.62 -2.51 18.88
C PRO A 130 -6.04 -3.42 17.72
N ARG A 131 -5.25 -3.46 16.63
CA ARG A 131 -5.53 -4.25 15.44
C ARG A 131 -4.57 -5.44 15.34
N ASN A 132 -5.11 -6.64 15.45
CA ASN A 132 -4.33 -7.89 15.45
C ASN A 132 -3.95 -8.42 14.06
N TYR A 133 -4.10 -7.60 13.02
CA TYR A 133 -3.68 -7.88 11.65
C TYR A 133 -3.04 -6.65 10.99
N PHE A 134 -2.20 -6.93 10.01
CA PHE A 134 -1.78 -5.98 9.00
C PHE A 134 -2.85 -5.89 7.91
N LEU A 135 -3.11 -4.66 7.44
CA LEU A 135 -4.03 -4.38 6.34
C LEU A 135 -3.26 -3.85 5.14
N PHE A 136 -3.35 -4.52 4.00
CA PHE A 136 -2.79 -4.07 2.73
C PHE A 136 -3.70 -3.00 2.12
N THR A 137 -3.59 -1.79 2.67
CA THR A 137 -4.47 -0.65 2.36
C THR A 137 -4.64 -0.30 0.88
N PRO A 138 -3.66 -0.49 -0.03
CA PRO A 138 -3.85 -0.10 -1.43
C PRO A 138 -4.89 -0.91 -2.21
N LEU A 139 -5.30 -2.07 -1.69
CA LEU A 139 -6.35 -2.90 -2.31
C LEU A 139 -7.67 -2.83 -1.53
N LEU A 140 -7.77 -1.93 -0.54
CA LEU A 140 -8.97 -1.82 0.30
C LEU A 140 -10.18 -1.37 -0.52
N THR A 141 -10.00 -0.49 -1.51
CA THR A 141 -11.05 0.01 -2.42
C THR A 141 -11.71 -1.08 -3.27
N SER A 142 -11.00 -2.18 -3.54
CA SER A 142 -11.51 -3.35 -4.28
C SER A 142 -12.37 -4.29 -3.42
N THR A 143 -12.38 -4.13 -2.10
CA THR A 143 -13.04 -5.09 -1.20
C THR A 143 -14.54 -4.87 -0.96
N PRO A 144 -15.09 -3.64 -0.88
CA PRO A 144 -16.52 -3.44 -0.63
C PRO A 144 -17.40 -4.03 -1.73
N VAL A 145 -16.92 -4.01 -2.97
CA VAL A 145 -17.65 -4.52 -4.15
C VAL A 145 -17.32 -5.98 -4.50
N GLY A 146 -16.39 -6.62 -3.76
CA GLY A 146 -16.05 -8.03 -3.97
C GLY A 146 -15.13 -8.32 -5.16
N THR A 147 -14.38 -7.32 -5.66
CA THR A 147 -13.29 -7.54 -6.63
C THR A 147 -12.13 -8.31 -5.98
N ILE A 148 -11.87 -8.06 -4.70
CA ILE A 148 -10.91 -8.80 -3.86
C ILE A 148 -11.59 -9.12 -2.52
N ASP A 149 -11.35 -10.29 -1.96
CA ASP A 149 -11.87 -10.62 -0.63
C ASP A 149 -11.08 -9.86 0.46
N LEU A 150 -11.80 -9.36 1.46
CA LEU A 150 -11.19 -8.60 2.56
C LEU A 150 -10.11 -9.43 3.31
N LYS A 151 -10.32 -10.74 3.48
CA LYS A 151 -9.35 -11.64 4.13
C LYS A 151 -8.08 -11.81 3.28
N SER A 152 -8.15 -11.61 1.97
CA SER A 152 -7.00 -11.69 1.05
C SER A 152 -6.03 -10.53 1.20
N ILE A 153 -6.48 -9.39 1.74
CA ILE A 153 -5.65 -8.20 2.00
C ILE A 153 -5.29 -8.03 3.48
N MET A 154 -5.64 -9.02 4.33
CA MET A 154 -5.34 -9.03 5.76
C MET A 154 -4.31 -10.11 6.10
N GLU A 155 -3.34 -9.79 6.95
CA GLU A 155 -2.41 -10.79 7.51
C GLU A 155 -2.38 -10.69 9.04
N PRO A 156 -2.77 -11.74 9.79
CA PRO A 156 -2.66 -11.77 11.23
C PRO A 156 -1.25 -11.43 11.69
N ILE A 157 -1.11 -10.49 12.62
CA ILE A 157 0.21 -10.03 13.06
C ILE A 157 1.00 -11.18 13.68
N ARG A 158 0.33 -12.08 14.41
CA ARG A 158 0.94 -13.27 15.00
C ARG A 158 1.58 -14.19 13.94
N HIS A 159 1.03 -14.25 12.73
CA HIS A 159 1.65 -15.00 11.62
C HIS A 159 2.93 -14.35 11.10
N ILE A 160 3.00 -13.02 11.10
CA ILE A 160 4.21 -12.28 10.74
C ILE A 160 5.27 -12.48 11.85
N LEU A 161 4.86 -12.37 13.11
CA LEU A 161 5.74 -12.42 14.28
C LEU A 161 6.32 -13.81 14.54
N LYS A 162 5.55 -14.90 14.37
CA LYS A 162 6.05 -16.27 14.59
C LYS A 162 7.24 -16.65 13.71
N ARG A 163 7.45 -15.94 12.59
CA ARG A 163 8.55 -16.17 11.63
C ARG A 163 9.87 -15.54 12.10
N LYS A 164 9.85 -14.75 13.17
CA LYS A 164 11.02 -14.10 13.75
C LYS A 164 11.83 -15.08 14.60
N LYS A 165 13.16 -14.92 14.59
CA LYS A 165 14.07 -15.79 15.34
C LYS A 165 13.97 -15.60 16.85
N GLY A 166 13.80 -14.35 17.29
CA GLY A 166 13.55 -13.98 18.68
C GLY A 166 12.05 -13.84 18.91
N GLU A 167 11.63 -14.13 20.13
CA GLU A 167 10.24 -13.98 20.56
C GLU A 167 9.81 -12.52 20.48
N VAL A 168 8.63 -12.31 19.87
CA VAL A 168 7.98 -11.00 19.83
C VAL A 168 6.65 -11.11 20.52
N VAL A 169 6.49 -10.35 21.61
CA VAL A 169 5.23 -10.30 22.35
C VAL A 169 4.30 -9.33 21.65
N TYR A 170 3.09 -9.79 21.29
CA TYR A 170 2.04 -8.94 20.77
C TYR A 170 0.94 -8.74 21.80
N LEU A 171 0.60 -7.48 22.05
CA LEU A 171 -0.43 -7.03 22.97
C LEU A 171 -1.53 -6.31 22.17
N GLU A 172 -2.74 -6.86 22.21
CA GLU A 172 -3.92 -6.25 21.60
C GLU A 172 -4.47 -5.19 22.55
N ALA A 173 -4.01 -3.96 22.38
CA ALA A 173 -4.31 -2.84 23.27
C ALA A 173 -4.13 -1.50 22.56
N ASN A 174 -4.83 -0.47 23.04
CA ASN A 174 -4.63 0.92 22.65
C ASN A 174 -3.53 1.56 23.52
N ALA A 175 -2.59 2.26 22.91
CA ALA A 175 -1.68 3.15 23.65
C ALA A 175 -2.40 4.48 23.90
N THR A 176 -2.58 4.85 25.17
CA THR A 176 -3.38 6.03 25.56
C THR A 176 -2.52 7.24 25.90
N ASP A 177 -1.33 7.00 26.48
CA ASP A 177 -0.40 8.03 26.93
C ASP A 177 1.05 7.51 26.87
N ILE A 178 2.01 8.41 26.64
CA ILE A 178 3.45 8.12 26.58
C ILE A 178 4.14 9.12 27.50
N ASP A 179 5.05 8.65 28.35
CA ASP A 179 5.93 9.47 29.18
C ASP A 179 7.37 9.34 28.66
N PRO A 180 7.86 10.32 27.87
CA PRO A 180 9.22 10.30 27.32
C PRO A 180 10.32 10.35 28.39
N THR A 181 10.05 10.97 29.55
CA THR A 181 11.02 11.16 30.62
C THR A 181 11.18 9.89 31.43
N LYS A 182 10.07 9.26 31.85
CA LYS A 182 10.08 7.99 32.59
C LYS A 182 10.23 6.77 31.68
N LYS A 183 10.17 6.96 30.36
CA LYS A 183 10.23 5.92 29.33
C LYS A 183 9.19 4.82 29.50
N ASN A 184 7.95 5.23 29.70
CA ASN A 184 6.82 4.34 29.93
C ASN A 184 5.64 4.68 29.01
N ILE A 185 4.84 3.67 28.68
CA ILE A 185 3.62 3.81 27.87
C ILE A 185 2.45 3.26 28.67
N LYS A 186 1.36 4.02 28.75
CA LYS A 186 0.08 3.53 29.27
C LYS A 186 -0.68 2.86 28.15
N ILE A 187 -1.05 1.60 28.34
CA ILE A 187 -1.81 0.81 27.38
C ILE A 187 -3.11 0.31 28.02
N MET A 188 -4.17 0.27 27.22
CA MET A 188 -5.51 -0.13 27.63
C MET A 188 -5.96 -1.33 26.79
N ASP A 189 -6.34 -2.41 27.46
CA ASP A 189 -6.90 -3.60 26.79
C ASP A 189 -8.18 -3.23 26.06
N ASN A 190 -8.31 -3.71 24.82
CA ASN A 190 -9.50 -3.52 24.00
C ASN A 190 -10.73 -4.27 24.54
N ASN A 191 -10.54 -5.38 25.24
CA ASN A 191 -11.64 -6.26 25.65
C ASN A 191 -12.19 -5.89 27.04
N ASN A 192 -11.29 -5.61 27.99
CA ASN A 192 -11.65 -5.43 29.41
C ASN A 192 -11.45 -3.99 29.91
N ASN A 193 -10.96 -3.06 29.08
CA ASN A 193 -10.57 -1.69 29.47
C ASN A 193 -9.54 -1.61 30.62
N GLU A 194 -8.89 -2.72 30.96
CA GLU A 194 -7.82 -2.74 31.94
C GLU A 194 -6.62 -1.95 31.43
N THR A 195 -6.09 -1.05 32.26
CA THR A 195 -4.92 -0.26 31.93
C THR A 195 -3.68 -0.81 32.62
N ARG A 196 -2.55 -0.84 31.90
CA ARG A 196 -1.24 -1.16 32.47
C ARG A 196 -0.16 -0.27 31.90
N THR A 197 0.94 -0.14 32.65
CA THR A 197 2.12 0.60 32.23
C THR A 197 3.17 -0.35 31.66
N LEU A 198 3.70 -0.03 30.50
CA LEU A 198 4.74 -0.79 29.81
C LEU A 198 6.01 0.07 29.69
N PRO A 199 7.12 -0.27 30.38
CA PRO A 199 8.38 0.43 30.21
C PRO A 199 9.03 0.08 28.86
N TYR A 200 9.87 0.98 28.36
CA TYR A 200 10.66 0.79 27.13
C TYR A 200 12.07 1.37 27.27
N ASP A 201 13.03 0.81 26.54
CA ASP A 201 14.32 1.47 26.29
C ASP A 201 14.26 2.28 25.00
N TYR A 202 13.62 1.70 23.99
CA TYR A 202 13.33 2.33 22.71
C TYR A 202 11.86 2.18 22.36
N LEU A 203 11.26 3.24 21.81
CA LEU A 203 9.90 3.30 21.33
C LEU A 203 9.87 3.65 19.85
N VAL A 204 9.08 2.92 19.06
CA VAL A 204 8.78 3.25 17.66
C VAL A 204 7.29 3.55 17.53
N MET A 205 6.97 4.81 17.28
CA MET A 205 5.64 5.30 16.93
C MET A 205 5.36 5.02 15.45
N CYS A 206 4.41 4.13 15.16
CA CYS A 206 3.94 3.87 13.80
C CYS A 206 2.42 3.61 13.76
N VAL A 207 1.69 4.41 14.55
CA VAL A 207 0.23 4.37 14.74
C VAL A 207 -0.57 4.92 13.54
N GLY A 208 0.13 5.54 12.58
CA GLY A 208 -0.46 6.18 11.41
C GLY A 208 -1.36 7.37 11.78
N ALA A 209 -2.29 7.66 10.88
CA ALA A 209 -3.26 8.75 11.00
C ALA A 209 -4.69 8.21 10.90
N GLU A 210 -5.67 9.01 11.33
CA GLU A 210 -7.10 8.74 11.19
C GLU A 210 -7.74 9.66 10.16
N SER A 211 -8.92 9.29 9.64
CA SER A 211 -9.66 10.14 8.70
C SER A 211 -10.19 11.38 9.40
N THR A 212 -9.93 12.56 8.82
CA THR A 212 -10.48 13.83 9.31
C THR A 212 -11.82 14.13 8.67
N THR A 213 -12.67 14.83 9.42
CA THR A 213 -13.96 15.37 8.92
C THR A 213 -13.86 16.84 8.55
N PHE A 214 -12.70 17.48 8.75
CA PHE A 214 -12.53 18.94 8.67
C PHE A 214 -13.54 19.73 9.53
N HIS A 215 -14.04 19.11 10.60
CA HIS A 215 -15.12 19.64 11.45
C HIS A 215 -16.45 19.90 10.71
N ILE A 216 -16.66 19.25 9.57
CA ILE A 216 -17.92 19.31 8.83
C ILE A 216 -18.97 18.49 9.60
N PRO A 217 -20.11 19.08 9.98
CA PRO A 217 -21.12 18.41 10.79
C PRO A 217 -21.74 17.24 10.04
N GLY A 218 -21.98 16.14 10.76
CA GLY A 218 -22.67 14.96 10.24
C GLY A 218 -21.81 13.96 9.47
N VAL A 219 -20.55 14.30 9.13
CA VAL A 219 -19.67 13.39 8.39
C VAL A 219 -19.37 12.13 9.20
N ARG A 220 -19.09 12.25 10.50
CA ARG A 220 -18.71 11.09 11.33
C ARG A 220 -19.90 10.15 11.55
N GLU A 221 -21.10 10.71 11.61
CA GLU A 221 -22.36 10.04 11.88
C GLU A 221 -22.88 9.31 10.64
N ASN A 222 -22.83 9.97 9.49
CA ASN A 222 -23.56 9.56 8.30
C ASN A 222 -22.68 9.01 7.17
N ALA A 223 -21.39 9.36 7.12
CA ALA A 223 -20.47 8.86 6.09
C ALA A 223 -19.79 7.55 6.51
N ILE A 224 -19.40 6.76 5.52
CA ILE A 224 -18.55 5.59 5.68
C ILE A 224 -17.13 5.99 5.24
N PHE A 225 -16.16 5.87 6.13
CA PHE A 225 -14.75 6.07 5.77
C PHE A 225 -14.25 4.86 4.97
N ILE A 226 -13.08 4.96 4.34
CA ILE A 226 -12.41 3.80 3.74
C ILE A 226 -10.96 3.73 4.21
N LYS A 227 -10.79 3.36 5.49
CA LYS A 227 -9.50 3.36 6.17
C LYS A 227 -9.16 2.00 6.77
N GLU A 228 -10.15 1.28 7.27
CA GLU A 228 -10.00 0.03 8.01
C GLU A 228 -10.83 -1.12 7.40
N ALA A 229 -10.61 -2.34 7.88
CA ALA A 229 -11.31 -3.52 7.35
C ALA A 229 -12.83 -3.48 7.60
N TYR A 230 -13.25 -3.01 8.78
CA TYR A 230 -14.67 -2.90 9.15
C TYR A 230 -15.41 -1.88 8.27
N ASP A 231 -14.71 -0.87 7.74
CA ASP A 231 -15.28 0.11 6.83
C ASP A 231 -15.77 -0.57 5.54
N SER A 232 -14.98 -1.51 5.02
CA SER A 232 -15.32 -2.28 3.82
C SER A 232 -16.56 -3.15 4.03
N THR A 233 -16.63 -3.86 5.16
CA THR A 233 -17.81 -4.67 5.53
C THR A 233 -19.06 -3.80 5.65
N ARG A 234 -18.99 -2.69 6.39
CA ARG A 234 -20.10 -1.74 6.55
C ARG A 234 -20.55 -1.16 5.22
N MET A 235 -19.60 -0.85 4.33
CA MET A 235 -19.90 -0.34 3.00
C MET A 235 -20.59 -1.38 2.12
N LYS A 236 -20.09 -2.63 2.10
CA LYS A 236 -20.71 -3.74 1.37
C LYS A 236 -22.16 -3.94 1.82
N GLU A 237 -22.40 -4.03 3.14
CA GLU A 237 -23.74 -4.19 3.70
C GLU A 237 -24.66 -3.02 3.33
N LYS A 238 -24.17 -1.78 3.41
CA LYS A 238 -24.96 -0.60 3.07
C LYS A 238 -25.35 -0.55 1.59
N ILE A 239 -24.43 -0.88 0.69
CA ILE A 239 -24.69 -0.95 -0.75
C ILE A 239 -25.77 -2.00 -1.05
N LEU A 240 -25.61 -3.22 -0.54
CA LEU A 240 -26.56 -4.32 -0.77
C LEU A 240 -27.94 -3.99 -0.21
N ASN A 241 -28.02 -3.52 1.04
CA ASN A 241 -29.30 -3.16 1.65
C ASN A 241 -30.02 -2.04 0.90
N ASN A 242 -29.29 -1.07 0.35
CA ASN A 242 -29.92 -0.02 -0.45
C ASN A 242 -30.44 -0.53 -1.79
N ILE A 243 -29.70 -1.43 -2.44
CA ILE A 243 -30.10 -2.08 -3.71
C ILE A 243 -31.39 -2.89 -3.49
N GLU A 244 -31.44 -3.74 -2.47
CA GLU A 244 -32.62 -4.56 -2.15
C GLU A 244 -33.85 -3.69 -1.81
N ARG A 245 -33.63 -2.63 -1.02
CA ARG A 245 -34.70 -1.69 -0.69
C ARG A 245 -35.21 -0.93 -1.91
N ALA A 246 -34.31 -0.53 -2.81
CA ALA A 246 -34.68 0.15 -4.04
C ALA A 246 -35.44 -0.78 -4.99
N ALA A 247 -35.11 -2.08 -5.02
CA ALA A 247 -35.80 -3.08 -5.82
C ALA A 247 -37.25 -3.31 -5.41
N PHE A 248 -37.60 -3.02 -4.15
CA PHE A 248 -38.98 -3.06 -3.68
C PHE A 248 -39.83 -1.83 -4.08
N LEU A 249 -39.20 -0.71 -4.47
CA LEU A 249 -39.87 0.55 -4.77
C LEU A 249 -40.21 0.70 -6.26
N GLU A 250 -41.25 1.49 -6.55
CA GLU A 250 -41.63 1.89 -7.91
C GLU A 250 -40.53 2.69 -8.60
N MET A 251 -40.50 2.66 -9.94
CA MET A 251 -39.40 3.23 -10.74
C MET A 251 -39.27 4.75 -10.61
N ASP A 252 -40.38 5.45 -10.40
CA ASP A 252 -40.45 6.91 -10.28
C ASP A 252 -40.39 7.42 -8.82
N ASP A 253 -40.31 6.52 -7.84
CA ASP A 253 -40.18 6.89 -6.43
C ASP A 253 -38.87 7.69 -6.21
N PRO A 254 -38.94 8.95 -5.73
CA PRO A 254 -37.75 9.75 -5.42
C PRO A 254 -36.78 9.06 -4.46
N LYS A 255 -37.29 8.23 -3.55
CA LYS A 255 -36.52 7.46 -2.59
C LYS A 255 -35.70 6.35 -3.25
N ARG A 256 -36.19 5.75 -4.33
CA ARG A 256 -35.42 4.78 -5.13
C ARG A 256 -34.17 5.45 -5.69
N LYS A 257 -34.34 6.60 -6.34
CA LYS A 257 -33.22 7.39 -6.87
C LYS A 257 -32.24 7.83 -5.78
N GLN A 258 -32.75 8.23 -4.62
CA GLN A 258 -31.92 8.57 -3.46
C GLN A 258 -31.08 7.36 -3.01
N LEU A 259 -31.70 6.19 -2.76
CA LEU A 259 -31.02 4.97 -2.30
C LEU A 259 -29.90 4.51 -3.25
N LEU A 260 -30.11 4.71 -4.55
CA LEU A 260 -29.21 4.32 -5.64
C LEU A 260 -28.21 5.41 -6.03
N THR A 261 -28.17 6.54 -5.30
CA THR A 261 -27.12 7.55 -5.49
C THR A 261 -25.98 7.31 -4.51
N PHE A 262 -24.80 7.00 -5.06
CA PHE A 262 -23.56 6.75 -4.32
C PHE A 262 -22.61 7.93 -4.48
N VAL A 263 -22.25 8.58 -3.38
CA VAL A 263 -21.38 9.76 -3.38
C VAL A 263 -20.03 9.40 -2.76
N VAL A 264 -18.96 9.62 -3.51
CA VAL A 264 -17.57 9.47 -3.04
C VAL A 264 -16.96 10.86 -2.92
N VAL A 265 -16.49 11.22 -1.72
CA VAL A 265 -15.85 12.51 -1.43
C VAL A 265 -14.34 12.34 -1.37
N GLY A 266 -13.62 13.09 -2.21
CA GLY A 266 -12.16 13.10 -2.34
C GLY A 266 -11.69 12.54 -3.69
N GLY A 267 -11.02 13.37 -4.47
CA GLY A 267 -10.41 13.05 -5.77
C GLY A 267 -8.97 12.56 -5.69
N GLY A 268 -8.51 12.13 -4.50
CA GLY A 268 -7.24 11.40 -4.37
C GLY A 268 -7.33 9.96 -4.91
N PRO A 269 -6.23 9.19 -4.93
CA PRO A 269 -6.20 7.81 -5.42
C PRO A 269 -7.31 6.95 -4.82
N THR A 270 -7.48 7.00 -3.49
CA THR A 270 -8.50 6.21 -2.79
C THR A 270 -9.92 6.50 -3.27
N GLY A 271 -10.30 7.77 -3.44
CA GLY A 271 -11.66 8.10 -3.88
C GLY A 271 -11.89 7.85 -5.37
N VAL A 272 -10.87 8.06 -6.21
CA VAL A 272 -10.94 7.69 -7.64
C VAL A 272 -11.07 6.18 -7.81
N GLU A 273 -10.24 5.40 -7.12
CA GLU A 273 -10.30 3.93 -7.18
C GLU A 273 -11.63 3.40 -6.64
N MET A 274 -12.15 3.97 -5.55
CA MET A 274 -13.45 3.58 -5.00
C MET A 274 -14.60 3.89 -5.96
N ALA A 275 -14.64 5.09 -6.56
CA ALA A 275 -15.66 5.46 -7.53
C ALA A 275 -15.59 4.57 -8.78
N ALA A 276 -14.38 4.24 -9.24
CA ALA A 276 -14.15 3.31 -10.34
C ALA A 276 -14.64 1.89 -10.02
N GLU A 277 -14.28 1.33 -8.86
CA GLU A 277 -14.71 -0.01 -8.44
C GLU A 277 -16.24 -0.11 -8.27
N LEU A 278 -16.89 0.93 -7.76
CA LEU A 278 -18.36 1.02 -7.73
C LEU A 278 -18.95 0.99 -9.14
N GLN A 279 -18.40 1.81 -10.04
CA GLN A 279 -18.90 1.91 -11.39
C GLN A 279 -18.72 0.62 -12.18
N ASP A 280 -17.60 -0.08 -11.98
CA ASP A 280 -17.36 -1.38 -12.60
C ASP A 280 -18.31 -2.46 -12.02
N TYR A 281 -18.57 -2.45 -10.71
CA TYR A 281 -19.60 -3.32 -10.12
C TYR A 281 -20.98 -3.10 -10.75
N VAL A 282 -21.38 -1.84 -10.94
CA VAL A 282 -22.67 -1.49 -11.59
C VAL A 282 -22.71 -1.99 -13.03
N ASN A 283 -21.63 -1.79 -13.79
CA ASN A 283 -21.60 -2.05 -15.23
C ASN A 283 -21.39 -3.52 -15.60
N GLU A 284 -20.64 -4.27 -14.79
CA GLU A 284 -20.22 -5.63 -15.12
C GLU A 284 -21.01 -6.68 -14.33
N SER A 285 -21.29 -6.41 -13.06
CA SER A 285 -21.93 -7.40 -12.16
C SER A 285 -23.43 -7.14 -12.06
N LEU A 286 -23.83 -5.97 -11.55
CA LEU A 286 -25.23 -5.70 -11.26
C LEU A 286 -26.09 -5.61 -12.53
N SER A 287 -25.53 -5.09 -13.63
CA SER A 287 -26.21 -5.03 -14.93
C SER A 287 -26.64 -6.41 -15.45
N THR A 288 -25.95 -7.48 -15.05
CA THR A 288 -26.24 -8.85 -15.46
C THR A 288 -27.41 -9.45 -14.68
N TRP A 289 -27.55 -9.12 -13.39
CA TRP A 289 -28.54 -9.75 -12.50
C TRP A 289 -29.76 -8.86 -12.19
N MET A 290 -29.57 -7.54 -12.15
CA MET A 290 -30.60 -6.53 -11.85
C MET A 290 -30.48 -5.33 -12.82
N PRO A 291 -30.75 -5.52 -14.13
CA PRO A 291 -30.48 -4.52 -15.16
C PRO A 291 -31.23 -3.19 -14.95
N GLU A 292 -32.47 -3.21 -14.46
CA GLU A 292 -33.22 -1.97 -14.20
C GLU A 292 -32.63 -1.17 -13.02
N ILE A 293 -32.24 -1.85 -11.94
CA ILE A 293 -31.55 -1.18 -10.81
C ILE A 293 -30.20 -0.60 -11.26
N SER A 294 -29.43 -1.35 -12.05
CA SER A 294 -28.14 -0.91 -12.56
C SER A 294 -28.23 0.40 -13.36
N LYS A 295 -29.29 0.59 -14.16
CA LYS A 295 -29.53 1.84 -14.92
C LYS A 295 -29.81 3.05 -14.02
N ASP A 296 -30.41 2.82 -12.86
CA ASP A 296 -30.80 3.88 -11.92
C ASP A 296 -29.66 4.32 -10.99
N ILE A 297 -28.62 3.48 -10.83
CA ILE A 297 -27.49 3.82 -9.96
C ILE A 297 -26.67 4.97 -10.52
N GLN A 298 -26.38 5.95 -9.66
CA GLN A 298 -25.53 7.08 -9.97
C GLN A 298 -24.31 7.09 -9.05
N VAL A 299 -23.12 6.99 -9.62
CA VAL A 299 -21.86 7.20 -8.90
C VAL A 299 -21.41 8.64 -9.11
N LYS A 300 -21.27 9.39 -8.02
CA LYS A 300 -20.81 10.78 -8.01
C LYS A 300 -19.46 10.87 -7.30
N LEU A 301 -18.47 11.51 -7.93
CA LEU A 301 -17.16 11.78 -7.34
C LEU A 301 -17.03 13.28 -7.08
N VAL A 302 -16.92 13.67 -5.81
CA VAL A 302 -16.89 15.06 -5.35
C VAL A 302 -15.47 15.43 -4.91
N GLU A 303 -14.90 16.47 -5.52
CA GLU A 303 -13.57 17.00 -5.21
C GLU A 303 -13.64 18.53 -5.06
N GLY A 304 -13.03 19.06 -3.99
CA GLY A 304 -12.99 20.50 -3.71
C GLY A 304 -12.00 21.25 -4.61
N LEU A 305 -10.99 20.57 -5.13
CA LEU A 305 -9.99 21.13 -6.03
C LEU A 305 -10.42 21.09 -7.50
N PRO A 306 -9.73 21.84 -8.38
CA PRO A 306 -10.02 21.84 -9.81
C PRO A 306 -9.70 20.52 -10.52
N ASN A 307 -8.86 19.67 -9.92
CA ASN A 307 -8.38 18.43 -10.51
C ASN A 307 -8.42 17.28 -9.50
N ILE A 308 -8.63 16.07 -10.01
CA ILE A 308 -8.38 14.82 -9.28
C ILE A 308 -6.92 14.41 -9.45
N LEU A 309 -6.42 13.55 -8.56
CA LEU A 309 -5.10 12.93 -8.65
C LEU A 309 -3.96 13.96 -8.83
N ASN A 310 -4.00 15.04 -8.04
CA ASN A 310 -3.06 16.16 -8.10
C ASN A 310 -1.57 15.79 -7.92
N MET A 311 -1.26 14.56 -7.53
CA MET A 311 0.10 14.04 -7.43
C MET A 311 0.67 13.53 -8.77
N PHE A 312 -0.14 13.46 -9.83
CA PHE A 312 0.31 13.03 -11.16
C PHE A 312 0.58 14.22 -12.09
N ASP A 313 1.34 13.97 -13.15
CA ASP A 313 1.53 14.94 -14.23
C ASP A 313 0.20 15.36 -14.89
N LYS A 314 0.14 16.62 -15.34
CA LYS A 314 -1.06 17.26 -15.92
C LYS A 314 -1.71 16.43 -17.03
N ASN A 315 -0.92 15.77 -17.88
CA ASN A 315 -1.45 14.97 -18.97
C ASN A 315 -2.22 13.73 -18.46
N LEU A 316 -1.76 13.12 -17.36
CA LEU A 316 -2.44 11.97 -16.75
C LEU A 316 -3.72 12.41 -16.03
N ILE A 317 -3.70 13.58 -15.41
CA ILE A 317 -4.87 14.20 -14.79
C ILE A 317 -5.97 14.42 -15.84
N GLU A 318 -5.65 15.11 -16.94
CA GLU A 318 -6.60 15.41 -18.02
C GLU A 318 -7.16 14.13 -18.65
N TYR A 319 -6.29 13.15 -18.94
CA TYR A 319 -6.71 11.84 -19.43
C TYR A 319 -7.70 11.16 -18.48
N THR A 320 -7.38 11.15 -17.18
CA THR A 320 -8.20 10.45 -16.18
C THR A 320 -9.55 11.13 -15.99
N GLN A 321 -9.59 12.46 -15.94
CA GLN A 321 -10.85 13.21 -15.86
C GLN A 321 -11.75 12.97 -17.07
N ALA A 322 -11.18 12.93 -18.27
CA ALA A 322 -11.93 12.59 -19.49
C ALA A 322 -12.43 11.14 -19.45
N PHE A 323 -11.61 10.20 -18.96
CA PHE A 323 -11.98 8.80 -18.82
C PHE A 323 -13.12 8.59 -17.82
N ILE A 324 -13.02 9.13 -16.60
CA ILE A 324 -14.03 9.01 -15.55
C ILE A 324 -15.40 9.53 -16.01
N LYS A 325 -15.42 10.68 -16.68
CA LYS A 325 -16.66 11.23 -17.27
C LYS A 325 -17.26 10.31 -18.33
N LYS A 326 -16.42 9.72 -19.19
CA LYS A 326 -16.85 8.74 -20.20
C LYS A 326 -17.38 7.45 -19.57
N SER A 327 -16.87 7.06 -18.41
CA SER A 327 -17.31 5.89 -17.66
C SER A 327 -18.61 6.10 -16.86
N LYS A 328 -19.35 7.19 -17.11
CA LYS A 328 -20.62 7.55 -16.45
C LYS A 328 -20.54 7.91 -14.96
N ILE A 329 -19.34 8.21 -14.46
CA ILE A 329 -19.18 8.77 -13.12
C ILE A 329 -19.39 10.28 -13.19
N ASP A 330 -20.32 10.81 -12.39
CA ASP A 330 -20.61 12.25 -12.26
C ASP A 330 -19.50 12.93 -11.45
N LEU A 331 -18.50 13.45 -12.16
CA LEU A 331 -17.35 14.14 -11.59
C LEU A 331 -17.68 15.61 -11.26
N LYS A 332 -17.75 15.92 -9.97
CA LYS A 332 -18.00 17.26 -9.42
C LYS A 332 -16.71 17.86 -8.85
N LEU A 333 -16.09 18.75 -9.62
CA LEU A 333 -14.87 19.49 -9.24
C LEU A 333 -15.25 20.83 -8.62
N ASN A 334 -14.32 21.48 -7.92
CA ASN A 334 -14.57 22.75 -7.24
C ASN A 334 -15.81 22.70 -6.32
N THR A 335 -16.06 21.55 -5.71
CA THR A 335 -17.28 21.25 -4.95
C THR A 335 -16.90 20.88 -3.53
N PHE A 336 -17.18 21.77 -2.57
CA PHE A 336 -16.81 21.59 -1.17
C PHE A 336 -18.01 21.10 -0.35
N VAL A 337 -17.84 20.03 0.42
CA VAL A 337 -18.88 19.59 1.36
C VAL A 337 -18.96 20.56 2.55
N LYS A 338 -20.18 20.93 2.95
CA LYS A 338 -20.45 21.85 4.07
C LYS A 338 -21.27 21.24 5.19
N GLY A 339 -22.01 20.16 4.92
CA GLY A 339 -22.79 19.45 5.91
C GLY A 339 -23.32 18.12 5.36
N VAL A 340 -23.59 17.19 6.27
CA VAL A 340 -24.12 15.86 5.92
C VAL A 340 -25.28 15.51 6.85
N ASP A 341 -26.49 15.46 6.29
CA ASP A 341 -27.66 14.88 6.94
C ASP A 341 -27.80 13.40 6.54
N PRO A 342 -28.64 12.59 7.20
CA PRO A 342 -28.69 11.13 6.96
C PRO A 342 -28.89 10.69 5.51
N ASN A 343 -29.52 11.53 4.69
CA ASN A 343 -29.96 11.23 3.33
C ASN A 343 -29.56 12.30 2.30
N ILE A 344 -28.96 13.41 2.74
CA ILE A 344 -28.66 14.58 1.91
C ILE A 344 -27.27 15.08 2.28
N ILE A 345 -26.44 15.34 1.26
CA ILE A 345 -25.16 16.04 1.44
C ILE A 345 -25.29 17.47 0.91
N THR A 346 -24.96 18.44 1.76
CA THR A 346 -24.89 19.85 1.38
C THR A 346 -23.49 20.16 0.86
N VAL A 347 -23.41 20.62 -0.39
CA VAL A 347 -22.17 21.03 -1.03
C VAL A 347 -22.22 22.50 -1.43
N GLU A 348 -21.06 23.12 -1.59
CA GLU A 348 -20.89 24.47 -2.11
C GLU A 348 -20.17 24.40 -3.45
N VAL A 349 -20.78 24.96 -4.48
CA VAL A 349 -20.25 25.07 -5.84
C VAL A 349 -20.34 26.53 -6.24
N ASN A 350 -19.23 27.15 -6.65
CA ASN A 350 -19.21 28.57 -7.03
C ASN A 350 -19.81 29.51 -5.96
N LYS A 351 -19.63 29.20 -4.67
CA LYS A 351 -20.20 29.92 -3.50
C LYS A 351 -21.73 29.77 -3.32
N GLU A 352 -22.38 28.90 -4.08
CA GLU A 352 -23.79 28.56 -3.92
C GLU A 352 -23.95 27.19 -3.26
N LYS A 353 -24.88 27.08 -2.31
CA LYS A 353 -25.19 25.80 -1.66
C LYS A 353 -26.11 24.97 -2.54
N GLN A 354 -25.79 23.69 -2.69
CA GLN A 354 -26.59 22.70 -3.39
C GLN A 354 -26.75 21.47 -2.52
N GLU A 355 -27.88 20.80 -2.65
CA GLU A 355 -28.17 19.55 -1.95
C GLU A 355 -28.12 18.38 -2.92
N ILE A 356 -27.47 17.30 -2.50
CA ILE A 356 -27.39 16.07 -3.28
C ILE A 356 -28.00 14.94 -2.43
N PRO A 357 -29.11 14.32 -2.86
CA PRO A 357 -29.63 13.14 -2.19
C PRO A 357 -28.64 11.98 -2.35
N TYR A 358 -28.49 11.16 -1.31
CA TYR A 358 -27.63 9.99 -1.36
C TYR A 358 -28.19 8.81 -0.56
N GLY A 359 -27.79 7.61 -0.97
CA GLY A 359 -28.03 6.37 -0.24
C GLY A 359 -26.75 5.86 0.42
N VAL A 360 -25.61 6.06 -0.23
CA VAL A 360 -24.28 5.71 0.27
C VAL A 360 -23.37 6.93 0.15
N LEU A 361 -22.78 7.36 1.27
CA LEU A 361 -21.79 8.42 1.30
C LEU A 361 -20.45 7.86 1.78
N ILE A 362 -19.43 8.01 0.95
CA ILE A 362 -18.08 7.50 1.19
C ILE A 362 -17.12 8.68 1.36
N TRP A 363 -16.43 8.73 2.48
CA TRP A 363 -15.48 9.79 2.82
C TRP A 363 -14.05 9.30 2.66
N ALA A 364 -13.40 9.69 1.56
CA ALA A 364 -12.08 9.24 1.14
C ALA A 364 -11.05 10.39 1.09
N THR A 365 -11.26 11.45 1.87
CA THR A 365 -10.40 12.64 1.90
C THR A 365 -9.91 13.00 3.30
N GLY A 366 -8.68 13.51 3.35
CA GLY A 366 -8.06 14.07 4.53
C GLY A 366 -7.65 13.05 5.60
N ILE A 367 -6.54 13.32 6.25
CA ILE A 367 -6.08 12.60 7.43
C ILE A 367 -5.71 13.58 8.53
N GLN A 368 -5.71 13.12 9.77
CA GLN A 368 -5.25 13.86 10.93
C GLN A 368 -4.48 12.95 11.90
N PRO A 369 -3.57 13.52 12.72
CA PRO A 369 -2.92 12.76 13.78
C PRO A 369 -3.92 12.13 14.73
N ARG A 370 -3.64 10.91 15.20
CA ARG A 370 -4.42 10.26 16.26
C ARG A 370 -4.22 10.95 17.61
N ASP A 371 -5.14 10.70 18.54
CA ASP A 371 -5.10 11.25 19.90
C ASP A 371 -3.75 11.03 20.61
N ILE A 372 -3.21 9.81 20.55
CA ILE A 372 -1.90 9.49 21.15
C ILE A 372 -0.76 10.33 20.57
N THR A 373 -0.82 10.61 19.27
CA THR A 373 0.15 11.44 18.55
C THR A 373 0.04 12.90 19.00
N ARG A 374 -1.19 13.43 19.11
CA ARG A 374 -1.44 14.80 19.58
C ARG A 374 -1.03 14.98 21.03
N LYS A 375 -1.35 14.02 21.90
CA LYS A 375 -0.93 14.03 23.32
C LYS A 375 0.59 14.03 23.47
N LEU A 376 1.30 13.19 22.70
CA LEU A 376 2.76 13.18 22.73
C LEU A 376 3.36 14.53 22.27
N ALA A 377 2.81 15.12 21.21
CA ALA A 377 3.23 16.46 20.77
C ALA A 377 2.99 17.53 21.85
N GLN A 378 1.86 17.47 22.57
CA GLN A 378 1.52 18.40 23.65
C GLN A 378 2.46 18.32 24.86
N ILE A 379 3.14 17.19 25.08
CA ILE A 379 4.15 17.04 26.14
C ILE A 379 5.44 17.80 25.78
N LEU A 380 5.71 18.03 24.50
CA LEU A 380 6.91 18.69 23.99
C LEU A 380 6.57 19.94 23.16
N PRO A 381 5.79 20.90 23.70
CA PRO A 381 5.11 21.94 22.92
C PRO A 381 6.05 22.94 22.25
N GLU A 382 7.24 23.17 22.84
CA GLU A 382 8.24 24.10 22.29
C GLU A 382 8.88 23.58 21.00
N ILE A 383 8.95 22.25 20.86
CA ILE A 383 9.62 21.59 19.74
C ILE A 383 8.58 21.04 18.75
N GLN A 384 7.52 20.40 19.24
CA GLN A 384 6.49 19.72 18.45
C GLN A 384 5.36 20.68 18.05
N THR A 385 5.69 21.66 17.19
CA THR A 385 4.81 22.78 16.86
C THR A 385 3.86 22.53 15.69
N ASP A 386 4.10 21.51 14.85
CA ASP A 386 3.27 21.21 13.68
C ASP A 386 2.07 20.34 14.03
N ARG A 387 0.88 20.75 13.57
CA ARG A 387 -0.38 20.04 13.86
C ARG A 387 -0.63 18.84 12.94
N ARG A 388 0.17 18.65 11.89
CA ARG A 388 -0.02 17.58 10.89
C ARG A 388 0.58 16.24 11.31
N GLY A 389 1.53 16.23 12.24
CA GLY A 389 2.20 15.03 12.72
C GLY A 389 3.42 15.35 13.57
N LEU A 390 4.05 14.31 14.11
CA LEU A 390 5.27 14.44 14.93
C LEU A 390 6.45 14.89 14.07
N LEU A 391 7.18 15.89 14.56
CA LEU A 391 8.43 16.36 13.96
C LEU A 391 9.58 15.43 14.37
N ILE A 392 10.32 14.98 13.36
CA ILE A 392 11.45 14.05 13.51
C ILE A 392 12.68 14.57 12.78
N ASN A 393 13.87 14.14 13.19
CA ASN A 393 15.11 14.41 12.47
C ASN A 393 15.33 13.43 11.29
N GLU A 394 16.44 13.59 10.57
CA GLU A 394 16.82 12.79 9.41
C GLU A 394 17.13 11.33 9.75
N LYS A 395 17.27 10.99 11.04
CA LYS A 395 17.42 9.61 11.53
C LYS A 395 16.10 9.03 12.06
N LEU A 396 14.99 9.72 11.80
CA LEU A 396 13.63 9.38 12.19
C LEU A 396 13.41 9.35 13.71
N GLN A 397 14.23 10.09 14.45
CA GLN A 397 14.11 10.28 15.91
C GLN A 397 13.14 11.42 16.19
N LEU A 398 12.31 11.27 17.22
CA LEU A 398 11.40 12.32 17.67
C LEU A 398 12.18 13.51 18.21
N LEU A 399 11.95 14.70 17.65
CA LEU A 399 12.59 15.91 18.16
C LEU A 399 12.13 16.20 19.60
N GLY A 400 13.08 16.39 20.52
CA GLY A 400 12.85 16.53 21.96
C GLY A 400 12.85 15.21 22.76
N ALA A 401 12.99 14.05 22.11
CA ALA A 401 13.12 12.74 22.76
C ALA A 401 14.03 11.78 21.98
N GLU A 402 15.05 12.32 21.31
CA GLU A 402 15.84 11.65 20.28
C GLU A 402 16.58 10.42 20.80
N SER A 403 16.88 10.38 22.11
CA SER A 403 17.59 9.28 22.75
C SER A 403 16.80 7.97 22.83
N SER A 404 15.46 8.02 22.68
CA SER A 404 14.62 6.83 22.93
C SER A 404 13.39 6.68 22.05
N ILE A 405 12.86 7.74 21.43
CA ILE A 405 11.65 7.67 20.63
C ILE A 405 11.97 7.89 19.14
N TYR A 406 11.47 7.00 18.32
CA TYR A 406 11.47 7.07 16.86
C TYR A 406 10.01 7.13 16.37
N ALA A 407 9.77 7.77 15.23
CA ALA A 407 8.45 7.79 14.63
C ALA A 407 8.53 7.65 13.11
N ILE A 408 7.60 6.89 12.53
CA ILE A 408 7.55 6.58 11.09
C ILE A 408 6.10 6.49 10.58
N GLY A 409 5.92 6.65 9.27
CA GLY A 409 4.64 6.64 8.58
C GLY A 409 3.77 7.86 8.90
N ASP A 410 2.46 7.75 8.61
CA ASP A 410 1.52 8.89 8.63
C ASP A 410 1.34 9.60 9.99
N CYS A 411 2.00 9.14 11.07
CA CYS A 411 2.01 9.86 12.35
C CYS A 411 3.08 10.96 12.42
N THR A 412 3.94 11.08 11.41
CA THR A 412 5.02 12.07 11.35
C THR A 412 4.74 13.14 10.29
N PHE A 413 5.43 14.26 10.44
CA PHE A 413 5.48 15.30 9.43
C PHE A 413 6.93 15.76 9.25
N HIS A 414 7.60 15.29 8.19
CA HIS A 414 8.99 15.66 7.91
C HIS A 414 9.29 15.65 6.41
N GLY A 415 10.25 16.48 5.99
CA GLY A 415 10.80 16.49 4.63
C GLY A 415 9.79 16.75 3.50
N GLY A 416 8.59 17.26 3.81
CA GLY A 416 7.50 17.41 2.83
C GLY A 416 7.02 16.08 2.22
N LEU A 417 7.32 14.95 2.87
CA LEU A 417 6.95 13.63 2.35
C LEU A 417 5.45 13.40 2.46
N ALA A 418 4.87 12.82 1.40
CA ALA A 418 3.46 12.47 1.38
C ALA A 418 3.16 11.27 2.29
N PRO A 419 2.01 11.26 3.02
CA PRO A 419 1.59 10.16 3.89
C PRO A 419 1.19 8.94 3.05
N THR A 420 2.17 8.09 2.74
CA THR A 420 2.00 6.95 1.83
C THR A 420 2.61 5.67 2.40
N ALA A 421 2.02 4.54 2.00
CA ALA A 421 2.59 3.22 2.29
C ALA A 421 4.04 3.07 1.79
N GLN A 422 4.41 3.74 0.69
CA GLN A 422 5.75 3.70 0.13
C GLN A 422 6.78 4.37 1.05
N VAL A 423 6.44 5.55 1.61
CA VAL A 423 7.27 6.25 2.60
C VAL A 423 7.41 5.40 3.86
N ALA A 424 6.29 5.00 4.47
CA ALA A 424 6.27 4.19 5.68
C ALA A 424 7.07 2.87 5.54
N HIS A 425 7.01 2.25 4.35
CA HIS A 425 7.78 1.05 4.04
C HIS A 425 9.29 1.31 4.03
N GLN A 426 9.74 2.37 3.36
CA GLN A 426 11.16 2.71 3.28
C GLN A 426 11.71 3.14 4.64
N GLU A 427 10.95 3.93 5.40
CA GLU A 427 11.29 4.34 6.77
C GLU A 427 11.45 3.12 7.70
N GLY A 428 10.50 2.17 7.65
CA GLY A 428 10.60 0.94 8.45
C GLY A 428 11.83 0.10 8.10
N LEU A 429 12.17 -0.03 6.81
CA LEU A 429 13.37 -0.74 6.37
C LEU A 429 14.67 -0.04 6.78
N TYR A 430 14.70 1.29 6.67
CA TYR A 430 15.81 2.13 7.14
C TYR A 430 16.01 1.94 8.65
N LEU A 431 14.93 2.09 9.42
CA LEU A 431 14.97 2.05 10.87
C LEU A 431 15.42 0.68 11.39
N ALA A 432 15.06 -0.42 10.71
CA ALA A 432 15.59 -1.75 11.03
C ALA A 432 17.13 -1.82 10.95
N ASN A 433 17.74 -1.14 9.97
CA ASN A 433 19.20 -1.08 9.85
C ASN A 433 19.81 -0.19 10.94
N ILE A 434 19.13 0.91 11.30
CA ILE A 434 19.53 1.78 12.41
C ILE A 434 19.52 1.03 13.73
N PHE A 435 18.45 0.29 14.06
CA PHE A 435 18.38 -0.53 15.27
C PHE A 435 19.48 -1.59 15.34
N LYS A 436 19.91 -2.16 14.21
CA LYS A 436 21.06 -3.06 14.19
C LYS A 436 22.37 -2.37 14.61
N GLN A 437 22.56 -1.09 14.24
CA GLN A 437 23.74 -0.34 14.66
C GLN A 437 23.61 0.15 16.10
N LEU A 438 22.41 0.59 16.52
CA LEU A 438 22.12 0.98 17.91
C LEU A 438 22.42 -0.15 18.88
N HIS A 439 22.03 -1.38 18.55
CA HIS A 439 22.35 -2.55 19.37
C HIS A 439 23.88 -2.65 19.59
N LYS A 440 24.68 -2.48 18.54
CA LYS A 440 26.15 -2.53 18.67
C LYS A 440 26.70 -1.37 19.50
N LEU A 441 26.14 -0.18 19.36
CA LEU A 441 26.52 0.97 20.18
C LEU A 441 26.22 0.69 21.66
N ASP A 442 25.04 0.17 21.97
CA ASP A 442 24.64 -0.20 23.33
C ASP A 442 25.56 -1.26 23.95
N GLN A 443 25.98 -2.24 23.15
CA GLN A 443 26.93 -3.28 23.58
C GLN A 443 28.33 -2.72 23.82
N LEU A 444 28.74 -1.71 23.05
CA LEU A 444 30.01 -1.00 23.24
C LEU A 444 29.96 -0.09 24.47
N ASP A 445 28.85 0.62 24.68
CA ASP A 445 28.60 1.47 25.84
C ASP A 445 28.65 0.65 27.13
N TRP A 446 27.97 -0.50 27.16
CA TRP A 446 28.01 -1.39 28.31
C TRP A 446 29.44 -1.87 28.60
N LYS A 447 30.20 -2.26 27.57
CA LYS A 447 31.62 -2.65 27.74
C LYS A 447 32.48 -1.52 28.27
N SER A 448 32.20 -0.27 27.87
CA SER A 448 32.94 0.89 28.35
C SER A 448 32.72 1.17 29.85
N GLN A 449 31.60 0.69 30.41
CA GLN A 449 31.23 0.89 31.81
C GLN A 449 31.71 -0.24 32.73
N LEU A 450 32.28 -1.33 32.19
CA LEU A 450 32.78 -2.43 33.01
C LEU A 450 34.05 -2.00 33.80
N PRO A 451 34.14 -2.32 35.10
CA PRO A 451 35.32 -1.97 35.92
C PRO A 451 36.64 -2.54 35.41
N SER A 452 36.59 -3.66 34.69
CA SER A 452 37.76 -4.35 34.12
C SER A 452 38.29 -3.72 32.83
N THR A 453 37.63 -2.69 32.28
CA THR A 453 37.96 -2.15 30.96
C THR A 453 39.16 -1.20 31.05
N THR A 454 40.24 -1.54 30.32
CA THR A 454 41.49 -0.76 30.32
C THR A 454 41.36 0.52 29.48
N GLU A 455 42.16 1.56 29.76
CA GLU A 455 42.19 2.81 28.96
C GLU A 455 42.35 2.57 27.46
N LYS A 456 43.26 1.66 27.07
CA LYS A 456 43.44 1.28 25.66
C LYS A 456 42.12 0.75 25.05
N GLN A 457 41.39 -0.09 25.77
CA GLN A 457 40.11 -0.62 25.32
C GLN A 457 39.05 0.47 25.21
N LEU A 458 39.03 1.45 26.13
CA LEU A 458 38.13 2.61 26.04
C LEU A 458 38.40 3.44 24.78
N THR A 459 39.67 3.67 24.43
CA THR A 459 40.00 4.39 23.19
C THR A 459 39.57 3.62 21.94
N ASP A 460 39.72 2.30 21.93
CA ASP A 460 39.29 1.44 20.82
C ASP A 460 37.76 1.37 20.72
N ILE A 461 37.04 1.38 21.85
CA ILE A 461 35.58 1.44 21.90
C ILE A 461 35.10 2.76 21.30
N LYS A 462 35.64 3.91 21.73
CA LYS A 462 35.28 5.22 21.19
C LYS A 462 35.48 5.29 19.68
N LYS A 463 36.64 4.85 19.18
CA LYS A 463 36.91 4.77 17.72
C LYS A 463 35.87 3.93 16.98
N LYS A 464 35.43 2.80 17.56
CA LYS A 464 34.39 1.95 16.96
C LYS A 464 33.02 2.63 16.98
N GLN A 465 32.68 3.33 18.06
CA GLN A 465 31.44 4.09 18.17
C GLN A 465 31.39 5.20 17.12
N ASP A 466 32.44 6.03 17.04
CA ASP A 466 32.57 7.10 16.05
C ASP A 466 32.47 6.55 14.62
N HIS A 467 33.13 5.42 14.35
CA HIS A 467 33.03 4.77 13.05
C HIS A 467 31.60 4.31 12.72
N ILE A 468 30.85 3.78 13.69
CA ILE A 468 29.45 3.37 13.49
C ILE A 468 28.57 4.60 13.23
N ILE A 469 28.69 5.63 14.07
CA ILE A 469 27.89 6.85 13.98
C ILE A 469 28.12 7.56 12.64
N ASN A 470 29.38 7.69 12.22
CA ASN A 470 29.74 8.47 11.04
C ASN A 470 29.58 7.69 9.73
N ASN A 471 29.77 6.36 9.72
CA ASN A 471 29.80 5.58 8.47
C ASN A 471 28.67 4.55 8.32
N LYS A 472 27.97 4.18 9.40
CA LYS A 472 26.98 3.09 9.37
C LYS A 472 25.57 3.53 9.72
N MET A 473 25.36 4.79 10.09
CA MET A 473 24.07 5.39 10.39
C MET A 473 23.81 6.60 9.49
N PRO A 474 23.66 6.39 8.16
CA PRO A 474 23.37 7.47 7.22
C PRO A 474 22.01 8.10 7.53
N ASN A 475 21.79 9.31 7.03
CA ASN A 475 20.48 9.96 7.07
C ASN A 475 19.46 9.20 6.21
N PHE A 476 18.19 9.31 6.54
CA PHE A 476 17.11 8.76 5.75
C PHE A 476 16.93 9.56 4.46
N GLU A 477 16.97 8.86 3.34
CA GLU A 477 16.69 9.42 2.02
C GLU A 477 15.53 8.67 1.38
N TYR A 478 14.44 9.39 1.10
CA TYR A 478 13.28 8.83 0.44
C TYR A 478 13.55 8.65 -1.06
N ASN A 479 13.39 7.43 -1.56
CA ASN A 479 13.51 7.12 -2.97
C ASN A 479 12.12 6.93 -3.60
N TYR A 480 11.59 7.99 -4.20
CA TYR A 480 10.31 7.95 -4.91
C TYR A 480 10.37 6.94 -6.07
N LYS A 481 9.51 5.92 -6.02
CA LYS A 481 9.41 4.86 -7.04
C LYS A 481 8.33 5.13 -8.08
N GLY A 482 7.55 6.19 -7.90
CA GLY A 482 6.36 6.45 -8.69
C GLY A 482 5.06 6.25 -7.92
N THR A 483 3.97 6.56 -8.61
CA THR A 483 2.59 6.47 -8.12
C THR A 483 1.73 5.71 -9.15
N LEU A 484 0.78 4.94 -8.66
CA LEU A 484 -0.17 4.20 -9.48
C LEU A 484 -1.59 4.47 -8.97
N ALA A 485 -2.56 4.48 -9.89
CA ALA A 485 -3.98 4.53 -9.54
C ALA A 485 -4.78 3.69 -10.54
N TYR A 486 -5.68 2.85 -10.02
CA TYR A 486 -6.73 2.22 -10.81
C TYR A 486 -7.80 3.27 -11.16
N ILE A 487 -8.32 3.24 -12.39
CA ILE A 487 -9.28 4.24 -12.87
C ILE A 487 -10.59 3.63 -13.40
N GLY A 488 -10.73 2.31 -13.33
CA GLY A 488 -11.93 1.60 -13.79
C GLY A 488 -11.74 0.84 -15.10
N SER A 489 -12.65 -0.09 -15.37
CA SER A 489 -12.77 -0.86 -16.62
C SER A 489 -11.43 -1.46 -17.08
N GLU A 490 -10.74 -2.13 -16.15
CA GLU A 490 -9.43 -2.76 -16.38
C GLU A 490 -8.34 -1.80 -16.89
N ARG A 491 -8.39 -0.54 -16.44
CA ARG A 491 -7.38 0.48 -16.77
C ARG A 491 -6.76 1.06 -15.52
N ALA A 492 -5.48 1.39 -15.62
CA ALA A 492 -4.73 2.09 -14.59
C ALA A 492 -3.84 3.15 -15.21
N ILE A 493 -3.47 4.15 -14.41
CA ILE A 493 -2.39 5.08 -14.72
C ILE A 493 -1.21 4.78 -13.82
N ALA A 494 -0.01 4.96 -14.35
CA ALA A 494 1.21 4.87 -13.57
C ALA A 494 2.19 5.95 -14.01
N GLU A 495 2.83 6.56 -13.03
CA GLU A 495 3.97 7.45 -13.20
C GLU A 495 5.13 6.82 -12.45
N LEU A 496 6.20 6.47 -13.18
CA LEU A 496 7.32 5.71 -12.65
C LEU A 496 8.61 6.51 -12.81
N LYS A 497 9.45 6.46 -11.78
CA LYS A 497 10.79 7.06 -11.82
C LYS A 497 11.84 5.96 -11.89
N ILE A 498 12.42 5.76 -13.07
CA ILE A 498 13.42 4.71 -13.32
C ILE A 498 14.72 5.36 -13.79
N ALA A 499 15.80 5.16 -13.04
CA ALA A 499 17.13 5.71 -13.35
C ALA A 499 17.13 7.22 -13.62
N GLY A 500 16.34 7.98 -12.86
CA GLY A 500 16.22 9.44 -12.98
C GLY A 500 15.37 9.92 -14.16
N LYS A 501 14.79 9.02 -14.95
CA LYS A 501 13.84 9.35 -16.01
C LYS A 501 12.41 9.01 -15.58
N ASP A 502 11.49 9.89 -15.95
CA ASP A 502 10.07 9.72 -15.67
C ASP A 502 9.39 9.01 -16.84
N TYR A 503 8.63 7.97 -16.53
CA TYR A 503 7.87 7.15 -17.48
C TYR A 503 6.40 7.19 -17.10
N GLN A 504 5.55 7.45 -18.10
CA GLN A 504 4.10 7.48 -17.91
C GLN A 504 3.45 6.32 -18.66
N LEU A 505 2.53 5.62 -17.99
CA LEU A 505 1.66 4.61 -18.60
C LEU A 505 0.21 5.10 -18.52
N ARG A 506 -0.46 5.16 -19.67
CA ARG A 506 -1.81 5.74 -19.82
C ARG A 506 -2.84 4.66 -20.11
N GLY A 507 -3.62 4.28 -19.11
CA GLY A 507 -4.93 3.61 -19.22
C GLY A 507 -5.03 2.50 -20.27
N SER A 508 -3.95 1.73 -20.44
CA SER A 508 -3.93 0.55 -21.29
C SER A 508 -4.14 -0.71 -20.44
N PRO A 509 -4.66 -1.81 -21.01
CA PRO A 509 -4.71 -3.09 -20.30
C PRO A 509 -3.33 -3.55 -19.80
N PHE A 510 -2.26 -3.16 -20.50
CA PHE A 510 -0.88 -3.38 -20.04
C PHE A 510 -0.55 -2.58 -18.78
N ALA A 511 -1.03 -1.33 -18.66
CA ALA A 511 -0.86 -0.53 -17.45
C ALA A 511 -1.61 -1.15 -16.25
N PHE A 512 -2.78 -1.74 -16.50
CA PHE A 512 -3.53 -2.48 -15.48
C PHE A 512 -2.85 -3.78 -15.06
N LEU A 513 -2.32 -4.55 -16.01
CA LEU A 513 -1.51 -5.73 -15.70
C LEU A 513 -0.26 -5.34 -14.89
N PHE A 514 0.40 -4.24 -15.27
CA PHE A 514 1.53 -3.71 -14.53
C PHE A 514 1.14 -3.30 -13.10
N TRP A 515 0.01 -2.61 -12.93
CA TRP A 515 -0.59 -2.29 -11.62
C TRP A 515 -0.74 -3.56 -10.77
N LYS A 516 -1.35 -4.63 -11.33
CA LYS A 516 -1.53 -5.91 -10.63
C LYS A 516 -0.19 -6.51 -10.18
N ILE A 517 0.80 -6.53 -11.06
CA ILE A 517 2.13 -7.07 -10.77
C ILE A 517 2.84 -6.27 -9.67
N VAL A 518 2.77 -4.93 -9.71
CA VAL A 518 3.37 -4.07 -8.69
C VAL A 518 2.74 -4.34 -7.33
N TYR A 519 1.40 -4.38 -7.25
CA TYR A 519 0.72 -4.64 -5.97
C TYR A 519 0.97 -6.04 -5.41
N LEU A 520 1.01 -7.07 -6.26
CA LEU A 520 1.42 -8.42 -5.82
C LEU A 520 2.85 -8.44 -5.27
N SER A 521 3.76 -7.67 -5.87
CA SER A 521 5.15 -7.58 -5.41
C SER A 521 5.31 -6.85 -4.08
N MET A 522 4.34 -6.00 -3.73
CA MET A 522 4.33 -5.22 -2.49
C MET A 522 3.69 -5.97 -1.31
N CYS A 523 2.95 -7.06 -1.58
CA CYS A 523 2.34 -7.90 -0.55
C CYS A 523 3.36 -8.34 0.51
N VAL A 524 2.92 -8.41 1.77
CA VAL A 524 3.83 -8.61 2.91
C VAL A 524 4.17 -10.09 3.17
N SER A 525 3.33 -11.02 2.71
CA SER A 525 3.46 -12.48 2.88
C SER A 525 3.15 -13.21 1.56
N ILE A 526 3.62 -14.45 1.42
CA ILE A 526 3.25 -15.28 0.25
C ILE A 526 1.77 -15.61 0.24
N ARG A 527 1.17 -15.73 1.43
CA ARG A 527 -0.26 -15.95 1.60
C ARG A 527 -1.08 -14.82 0.99
N ASN A 528 -0.82 -13.55 1.34
CA ASN A 528 -1.51 -12.43 0.71
C ASN A 528 -1.35 -12.46 -0.81
N THR A 529 -0.11 -12.65 -1.30
CA THR A 529 0.16 -12.71 -2.74
C THR A 529 -0.68 -13.78 -3.43
N LEU A 530 -0.73 -15.00 -2.87
CA LEU A 530 -1.51 -16.10 -3.42
C LEU A 530 -3.01 -15.83 -3.34
N MET A 531 -3.52 -15.35 -2.20
CA MET A 531 -4.94 -15.07 -2.01
C MET A 531 -5.44 -13.98 -2.97
N VAL A 532 -4.72 -12.86 -3.09
CA VAL A 532 -5.05 -11.80 -4.05
C VAL A 532 -4.98 -12.30 -5.49
N SER A 533 -3.96 -13.10 -5.83
CA SER A 533 -3.85 -13.69 -7.18
C SER A 533 -5.02 -14.60 -7.49
N MET A 534 -5.44 -15.42 -6.51
CA MET A 534 -6.58 -16.31 -6.65
C MET A 534 -7.90 -15.56 -6.74
N ASP A 535 -8.05 -14.43 -6.04
CA ASP A 535 -9.25 -13.61 -6.14
C ASP A 535 -9.38 -12.98 -7.53
N TRP A 536 -8.30 -12.43 -8.09
CA TRP A 536 -8.32 -11.94 -9.47
C TRP A 536 -8.57 -13.03 -10.50
N PHE A 537 -8.03 -14.23 -10.26
CA PHE A 537 -8.30 -15.40 -11.10
C PHE A 537 -9.79 -15.78 -11.03
N LYS A 538 -10.36 -15.90 -9.83
CA LYS A 538 -11.79 -16.19 -9.64
C LYS A 538 -12.66 -15.11 -10.27
N PHE A 539 -12.32 -13.83 -10.06
CA PHE A 539 -13.00 -12.70 -10.65
C PHE A 539 -13.11 -12.82 -12.17
N TYR A 540 -12.02 -13.22 -12.83
CA TYR A 540 -12.00 -13.39 -14.29
C TYR A 540 -12.98 -14.48 -14.79
N PHE A 541 -13.19 -15.56 -14.03
CA PHE A 541 -14.05 -16.68 -14.44
C PHE A 541 -15.49 -16.59 -13.93
N PHE A 542 -15.68 -16.04 -12.73
CA PHE A 542 -16.96 -16.08 -12.02
C PHE A 542 -17.54 -14.69 -11.76
N GLY A 543 -16.82 -13.61 -12.09
CA GLY A 543 -17.19 -12.25 -11.71
C GLY A 543 -16.91 -11.96 -10.24
N ARG A 544 -17.41 -10.82 -9.75
CA ARG A 544 -17.25 -10.40 -8.35
C ARG A 544 -18.01 -11.34 -7.42
N ASN A 545 -17.43 -11.62 -6.25
CA ASN A 545 -18.12 -12.30 -5.15
C ASN A 545 -19.03 -11.31 -4.39
N SER A 546 -19.89 -10.63 -5.14
CA SER A 546 -20.87 -9.69 -4.62
C SER A 546 -22.27 -10.28 -4.69
N ILE A 547 -22.44 -11.45 -4.06
CA ILE A 547 -23.56 -11.88 -3.20
C ILE A 547 -22.93 -12.86 -2.21
#